data_AF-K8XL30-F1
#
_entry.id   AF-K8XL30-F1
#
_cell.length_a   1.000
_cell.length_b   1.000
_cell.length_c   1.000
_cell.angle_alpha   90.00
_cell.angle_beta   90.00
_cell.angle_gamma   90.00
#
_symmetry.space_group_name_H-M   'P 1'
#
loop_
_entity.id
_entity.type
_entity.pdbx_description
1 polymer ?
#
loop_
_entity_poly.entity_id
_entity_poly.type
_entity_poly.pdbx_seq_one_letter_code
_entity_poly.pdbx_strand_id
1 'polypeptide(L)'
;MTVAHSAIANEVQWVVEAFDHRAGDRLLQSNAVTFDASTPDLFAPLQVGGCVVLAGPDGQHDPDYLAELIRTQAITHMASVPTVLT
;
A
#
# COMPACT_ATOMS: atom_id res chain seq x y z
N MET A 1 21.71 0.50 1.31
CA MET A 1 21.26 1.68 2.09
C MET A 1 20.81 1.19 3.46
N THR A 2 21.07 1.93 4.53
CA THR A 2 20.52 1.64 5.85
C THR A 2 19.54 2.76 6.22
N VAL A 3 18.40 2.40 6.81
CA VAL A 3 17.37 3.35 7.25
C VAL A 3 17.04 3.03 8.70
N ALA A 4 16.96 4.07 9.53
CA ALA A 4 16.58 3.90 10.92
C ALA A 4 15.09 3.58 11.05
N HIS A 5 14.72 2.70 11.99
CA HIS A 5 13.30 2.41 12.28
C HIS A 5 12.49 3.67 12.58
N SER A 6 13.08 4.67 13.25
CA SER A 6 12.42 5.94 13.55
C SER A 6 12.10 6.76 12.30
N ALA A 7 12.91 6.65 11.24
CA ALA A 7 12.63 7.32 9.97
C ALA A 7 11.42 6.66 9.27
N ILE A 8 11.38 5.33 9.26
CA ILE A 8 10.22 4.57 8.75
C ILE A 8 8.96 4.90 9.55
N ALA A 9 9.03 4.85 10.88
CA ALA A 9 7.88 5.15 11.74
C ALA A 9 7.33 6.58 11.50
N ASN A 10 8.23 7.55 11.30
CA ASN A 10 7.85 8.93 10.97
C ASN A 10 7.13 9.02 9.61
N GLU A 11 7.65 8.34 8.58
CA GLU A 11 7.00 8.32 7.27
C GLU A 11 5.63 7.65 7.32
N VAL A 12 5.53 6.48 7.96
CA VAL A 12 4.27 5.75 8.06
C VAL A 12 3.23 6.56 8.84
N GLN A 13 3.62 7.22 9.94
CA GLN A 13 2.73 8.13 10.66
C GLN A 13 2.26 9.29 9.77
N TRP A 14 3.17 9.89 9.00
CA TRP A 14 2.80 10.95 8.06
C TRP A 14 1.80 10.47 7.00
N VAL A 15 2.01 9.27 6.42
CA VAL A 15 1.06 8.68 5.44
C VAL A 15 -0.31 8.47 6.08
N VAL A 16 -0.35 7.90 7.28
CA VAL A 16 -1.59 7.68 8.02
C VAL A 16 -2.38 8.98 8.20
N GLU A 17 -1.72 10.05 8.63
CA GLU A 17 -2.34 11.36 8.87
C GLU A 17 -2.73 12.06 7.57
N ALA A 18 -1.86 12.05 6.55
CA ALA A 18 -2.04 12.78 5.30
C ALA A 18 -3.18 12.20 4.45
N PHE A 19 -3.39 10.89 4.51
CA PHE A 19 -4.42 10.18 3.74
C PHE A 19 -5.61 9.71 4.58
N ASP A 20 -5.70 10.11 5.86
CA ASP A 20 -6.80 9.79 6.79
C ASP A 20 -7.07 8.28 6.88
N HIS A 21 -6.01 7.49 7.02
CA HIS A 21 -6.13 6.05 7.24
C HIS A 21 -6.84 5.76 8.57
N ARG A 22 -7.81 4.84 8.54
CA ARG A 22 -8.65 4.47 9.69
C ARG A 22 -8.73 2.95 9.86
N ALA A 23 -9.19 2.56 11.05
CA ALA A 23 -9.54 1.18 11.32
C ALA A 23 -10.57 0.67 10.30
N GLY A 24 -10.32 -0.51 9.74
CA GLY A 24 -11.15 -1.11 8.69
C GLY A 24 -10.74 -0.78 7.26
N ASP A 25 -9.83 0.19 7.04
CA ASP A 25 -9.28 0.43 5.71
C ASP A 25 -8.47 -0.75 5.21
N ARG A 26 -8.48 -0.90 3.88
CA ARG A 26 -7.87 -2.01 3.14
C ARG A 26 -6.95 -1.40 2.10
N LEU A 27 -5.64 -1.60 2.26
CA LEU A 27 -4.61 -1.09 1.35
C LEU A 27 -4.12 -2.21 0.44
N LEU A 28 -4.07 -1.96 -0.87
CA LEU A 28 -3.49 -2.86 -1.85
C LEU A 28 -1.97 -2.71 -1.93
N GLN A 29 -1.25 -3.71 -1.44
CA GLN A 29 0.21 -3.81 -1.55
C GLN A 29 0.56 -4.39 -2.92
N SER A 30 0.93 -3.52 -3.85
CA SER A 30 1.31 -3.89 -5.22
C SER A 30 2.71 -3.41 -5.61
N ASN A 31 3.38 -2.60 -4.78
CA ASN A 31 4.76 -2.20 -5.06
C ASN A 31 5.73 -3.35 -4.78
N ALA A 32 6.76 -3.51 -5.61
CA ALA A 32 7.80 -4.49 -5.32
C ALA A 32 8.47 -4.18 -3.98
N VAL A 33 8.65 -5.20 -3.13
CA VAL A 33 9.25 -5.06 -1.77
C VAL A 33 10.71 -4.60 -1.78
N THR A 34 11.34 -4.55 -2.96
CA THR A 34 12.68 -4.01 -3.18
C THR A 34 12.68 -2.49 -3.39
N PHE A 35 11.52 -1.86 -3.57
CA PHE A 35 11.32 -0.41 -3.62
C PHE A 35 10.86 0.13 -2.27
N ASP A 36 11.28 1.36 -1.95
CA ASP A 36 10.95 2.08 -0.72
C ASP A 36 9.44 2.27 -0.52
N ALA A 37 8.71 2.55 -1.60
CA ALA A 37 7.26 2.72 -1.62
C ALA A 37 6.47 1.51 -1.05
N SER A 38 7.07 0.32 -0.99
CA SER A 38 6.45 -0.83 -0.33
C SER A 38 6.32 -0.68 1.19
N THR A 39 7.14 0.17 1.81
CA THR A 39 7.16 0.37 3.27
C THR A 39 5.84 0.96 3.78
N PRO A 40 5.36 2.12 3.31
CA PRO A 40 4.05 2.62 3.72
C PRO A 40 2.90 1.69 3.33
N ASP A 41 2.95 1.02 2.18
CA ASP A 41 1.92 0.05 1.77
C ASP A 41 1.75 -1.08 2.80
N LEU A 42 2.87 -1.56 3.36
CA LEU A 42 2.87 -2.65 4.33
C LEU A 42 2.46 -2.19 5.73
N PHE A 43 2.87 -0.99 6.17
CA PHE A 43 2.78 -0.62 7.59
C PHE A 43 1.68 0.39 7.92
N ALA A 44 1.29 1.28 7.01
CA ALA A 44 0.28 2.30 7.27
C ALA A 44 -1.07 1.72 7.76
N PRO A 45 -1.69 0.73 7.08
CA PRO A 45 -2.96 0.18 7.56
C PRO A 45 -2.79 -0.56 8.89
N LEU A 46 -1.64 -1.19 9.14
CA LEU A 46 -1.41 -1.96 10.37
C LEU A 46 -1.29 -1.07 11.61
N GLN A 47 -0.83 0.18 11.45
CA GLN A 47 -0.72 1.14 12.54
C GLN A 47 -2.09 1.57 13.11
N VAL A 48 -3.16 1.49 12.30
CA VAL A 48 -4.51 1.96 12.65
C VAL A 48 -5.55 0.85 12.77
N GLY A 49 -5.15 -0.42 12.68
CA GLY A 49 -6.06 -1.57 12.72
C GLY A 49 -6.81 -1.84 11.39
N GLY A 50 -6.24 -1.39 10.28
CA GLY A 50 -6.64 -1.75 8.92
C GLY A 50 -6.06 -3.09 8.45
N CYS A 51 -6.12 -3.33 7.14
CA CYS A 51 -5.74 -4.57 6.49
C CYS A 51 -4.83 -4.32 5.28
N VAL A 52 -3.80 -5.15 5.14
CA VAL A 52 -2.97 -5.22 3.93
C VAL A 52 -3.51 -6.33 3.03
N VAL A 53 -3.81 -6.00 1.79
CA VAL A 53 -4.20 -6.96 0.74
C VAL A 53 -3.03 -7.08 -0.23
N LEU A 54 -2.45 -8.28 -0.34
CA LEU A 54 -1.31 -8.53 -1.21
C LEU A 54 -1.79 -8.81 -2.63
N ALA A 55 -1.19 -8.13 -3.62
CA ALA A 55 -1.30 -8.56 -5.00
C ALA A 55 -0.65 -9.94 -5.18
N GLY A 56 -1.22 -10.78 -6.04
CA GLY A 56 -0.63 -12.05 -6.43
C GLY A 56 0.70 -11.84 -7.20
N PRO A 57 1.51 -12.90 -7.35
CA PRO A 57 2.73 -12.84 -8.14
C PRO A 57 2.46 -12.24 -9.53
N ASP A 58 3.31 -11.30 -9.95
CA ASP A 58 3.23 -10.55 -11.21
C ASP A 58 1.95 -9.71 -11.44
N GLY A 59 0.97 -9.76 -10.52
CA GLY A 59 -0.32 -9.07 -10.65
C GLY A 59 -0.21 -7.54 -10.66
N GLN A 60 0.89 -6.99 -10.14
CA GLN A 60 1.18 -5.55 -10.15
C GLN A 60 1.31 -4.95 -11.57
N HIS A 61 1.51 -5.78 -12.59
CA HIS A 61 1.64 -5.37 -13.99
C HIS A 61 0.38 -5.58 -14.83
N ASP A 62 -0.69 -6.11 -14.24
CA ASP A 62 -1.94 -6.42 -14.91
C ASP A 62 -3.06 -5.49 -14.38
N PRO A 63 -3.41 -4.42 -15.14
CA PRO A 63 -4.44 -3.47 -14.71
C PRO A 63 -5.83 -4.09 -14.53
N ASP A 64 -6.17 -5.10 -15.34
CA ASP A 64 -7.48 -5.77 -15.24
C ASP A 64 -7.56 -6.61 -13.96
N TYR A 65 -6.48 -7.32 -13.63
CA TYR A 65 -6.33 -8.03 -12.36
C TYR A 65 -6.42 -7.07 -11.16
N LEU A 66 -5.67 -5.95 -11.19
CA LEU A 66 -5.69 -4.98 -10.11
C LEU A 66 -7.08 -4.35 -9.94
N ALA A 67 -7.74 -4.01 -11.05
CA ALA A 67 -9.10 -3.47 -11.01
C ALA A 67 -10.10 -4.46 -10.40
N GLU A 68 -9.99 -5.75 -10.74
CA GLU A 68 -10.83 -6.79 -10.13
C GLU A 68 -10.51 -7.01 -8.65
N LEU A 69 -9.23 -7.01 -8.27
CA LEU A 69 -8.81 -7.13 -6.89
C LEU A 69 -9.31 -5.94 -6.06
N ILE A 70 -9.22 -4.72 -6.59
CA ILE A 70 -9.75 -3.49 -5.97
C ILE A 70 -11.23 -3.65 -5.66
N ARG A 71 -12.03 -4.12 -6.63
CA ARG A 71 -13.47 -4.35 -6.45
C ARG A 71 -13.76 -5.46 -5.45
N THR A 72 -13.18 -6.64 -5.64
CA THR A 72 -13.51 -7.85 -4.88
C THR A 72 -13.03 -7.79 -3.43
N GLN A 73 -11.90 -7.13 -3.18
CA GLN A 73 -11.35 -6.96 -1.84
C GLN A 73 -11.71 -5.62 -1.21
N ALA A 74 -12.60 -4.83 -1.82
CA ALA A 74 -13.03 -3.52 -1.31
C ALA A 74 -11.84 -2.63 -0.90
N ILE A 75 -10.85 -2.50 -1.79
CA ILE A 75 -9.65 -1.70 -1.54
C ILE A 75 -10.04 -0.23 -1.39
N THR A 76 -9.52 0.39 -0.35
CA THR A 76 -9.76 1.80 0.03
C THR A 76 -8.58 2.70 -0.32
N HIS A 77 -7.37 2.13 -0.33
CA HIS A 77 -6.12 2.86 -0.53
C HIS A 77 -5.19 2.06 -1.45
N MET A 78 -4.50 2.76 -2.36
CA MET A 78 -3.46 2.19 -3.22
C MET A 78 -2.49 3.30 -3.62
N ALA A 79 -1.19 3.03 -3.52
CA ALA A 79 -0.16 3.83 -4.19
C ALA A 79 0.21 3.15 -5.51
N SER A 80 0.45 3.95 -6.55
CA SER A 80 0.80 3.43 -7.86
C SER A 80 1.79 4.32 -8.58
N VAL A 81 2.65 3.71 -9.39
CA VAL A 81 3.46 4.44 -10.36
C VAL A 81 2.58 4.89 -11.53
N PRO A 82 2.88 6.03 -12.19
CA PRO A 82 2.02 6.57 -13.25
C PRO A 82 1.70 5.58 -14.38
N THR A 83 2.65 4.71 -14.74
CA THR A 83 2.50 3.76 -15.87
C THR A 83 1.45 2.69 -15.66
N VAL A 84 1.02 2.43 -14.42
CA VAL A 84 -0.09 1.49 -14.14
C VAL A 84 -1.44 2.18 -14.35
N LEU A 85 -1.49 3.51 -14.37
CA LEU A 85 -2.71 4.31 -14.52
C LEU A 85 -2.96 4.80 -15.96
N THR A 86 -2.08 4.44 -16.90
CA THR A 86 -2.16 4.80 -18.32
C THR A 86 -2.65 3.63 -19.15
#